data_AF-A0A139A4S6-F1
#
_entry.id   AF-A0A139A4S6-F1
#
_cell.length_a   1.000
_cell.length_b   1.000
_cell.length_c   1.000
_cell.angle_alpha   90.00
_cell.angle_beta   90.00
_cell.angle_gamma   90.00
#
_symmetry.space_group_name_H-M   'P 1'
#
loop_
_entity.id
_entity.type
_entity.pdbx_description
1 polymer ?
#
loop_
_entity_poly.entity_id
_entity_poly.type
_entity_poly.pdbx_seq_one_letter_code
_entity_poly.pdbx_strand_id
1 'polypeptide(L)'
;MSPQFDEYEIKFNVRRVSLDDYPQAAHGTSAVCGSGDAHVITLNANFSIVLGSIPLQGSLQQGKLQTNLVAKTSPHLLTWMASALGLSGQSYFSPNATVTPQISGVFNGDVLKALSTLDSANYAGYAIIPRFPTEVYYHCSTVNENLAIYKMLYNTTLDISPWDQVLQREASRILAAMMSLCHDPQMFHQANLRNADQPSATINGVVGKWGLLQQWTESMLGQYKTMVNWPVVAVKMDTLAQYYRSHREREAREACGITTQFTISNRTLSALTVKTTNACTVGVAVPPSALTTRNSAYKYEQLSSVDPLTVWIPMTAGQTVTLPLTKRIMW
;
A
#
# COMPACT_ATOMS: atom_id res chain seq x y z
N MET A 1 -6.54 22.13 -17.58
CA MET A 1 -5.76 22.47 -16.36
C MET A 1 -6.67 23.16 -15.36
N SER A 2 -6.53 22.88 -14.06
CA SER A 2 -7.34 23.55 -13.03
C SER A 2 -6.74 24.94 -12.75
N PRO A 3 -7.53 26.04 -12.84
CA PRO A 3 -7.06 27.40 -12.58
C PRO A 3 -6.39 27.58 -11.21
N GLN A 4 -6.77 26.74 -10.24
CA GLN A 4 -6.29 26.82 -8.85
C GLN A 4 -4.80 26.46 -8.71
N PHE A 5 -4.26 25.60 -9.59
CA PHE A 5 -2.83 25.25 -9.55
C PHE A 5 -1.97 26.35 -10.17
N ASP A 6 -2.47 27.01 -11.21
CA ASP A 6 -1.74 28.10 -11.86
C ASP A 6 -1.66 29.32 -10.93
N GLU A 7 -2.72 29.62 -10.18
CA GLU A 7 -2.70 30.64 -9.12
C GLU A 7 -1.69 30.32 -8.01
N TYR A 8 -1.56 29.05 -7.63
CA TYR A 8 -0.59 28.61 -6.63
C TYR A 8 0.86 28.75 -7.12
N GLU A 9 1.15 28.33 -8.35
CA GLU A 9 2.48 28.47 -8.98
C GLU A 9 2.93 29.92 -9.01
N ILE A 10 2.04 30.83 -9.41
CA ILE A 10 2.30 32.28 -9.46
C ILE A 10 2.50 32.85 -8.05
N LYS A 11 1.58 32.55 -7.13
CA LYS A 11 1.58 33.14 -5.79
C LYS A 11 2.78 32.72 -4.94
N PHE A 12 3.25 31.49 -5.10
CA PHE A 12 4.30 30.92 -4.26
C PHE A 12 5.61 30.65 -5.00
N ASN A 13 5.71 31.07 -6.27
CA ASN A 13 6.89 30.90 -7.12
C ASN A 13 7.35 29.43 -7.18
N VAL A 14 6.40 28.52 -7.30
CA VAL A 14 6.64 27.08 -7.40
C VAL A 14 6.60 26.68 -8.87
N ARG A 15 7.55 25.84 -9.31
CA ARG A 15 7.58 25.33 -10.69
C ARG A 15 6.90 23.97 -10.75
N ARG A 16 6.05 23.79 -11.77
CA ARG A 16 5.47 22.49 -12.13
C ARG A 16 6.22 21.89 -13.31
N VAL A 17 6.42 20.58 -13.25
CA VAL A 17 6.93 19.77 -14.35
C VAL A 17 5.80 18.83 -14.76
N SER A 18 5.39 18.89 -16.02
CA SER A 18 4.44 17.94 -16.61
C SER A 18 5.21 16.97 -17.49
N LEU A 19 4.97 15.66 -17.32
CA LEU A 19 5.55 14.57 -18.10
C LEU A 19 4.41 13.66 -18.55
N ASP A 20 4.57 12.99 -19.69
CA ASP A 20 3.57 12.09 -20.30
C ASP A 20 2.22 12.78 -20.60
N ASP A 21 2.30 14.04 -21.04
CA ASP A 21 1.13 14.83 -21.45
C ASP A 21 1.08 14.95 -22.98
N TYR A 22 -0.13 15.03 -23.53
CA TYR A 22 -0.31 15.19 -24.97
C TYR A 22 0.07 16.62 -25.38
N PRO A 23 0.83 16.83 -26.47
CA PRO A 23 1.15 18.17 -26.95
C PRO A 23 -0.11 18.97 -27.24
N GLN A 24 -0.31 20.06 -26.52
CA GLN A 24 -1.46 20.95 -26.65
C GLN A 24 -1.02 22.41 -26.56
N ALA A 25 -1.82 23.30 -27.14
CA ALA A 25 -1.54 24.74 -27.19
C ALA A 25 -1.32 25.34 -25.80
N ALA A 26 -1.96 24.79 -24.76
CA ALA A 26 -1.77 25.20 -23.37
C ALA A 26 -0.32 25.01 -22.86
N HIS A 27 0.49 24.16 -23.51
CA HIS A 27 1.92 23.98 -23.21
C HIS A 27 2.83 24.73 -24.19
N GLY A 28 2.28 25.58 -25.06
CA GLY A 28 3.04 26.21 -26.14
C GLY A 28 3.55 25.24 -27.20
N THR A 29 2.92 24.06 -27.32
CA THR A 29 3.31 23.01 -28.26
C THR A 29 2.11 22.57 -29.10
N SER A 30 2.38 21.95 -30.26
CA SER A 30 1.37 21.31 -31.08
C SER A 30 1.83 19.91 -31.46
N ALA A 31 0.87 18.99 -31.60
CA ALA A 31 1.18 17.64 -32.06
C ALA A 31 1.57 17.68 -33.54
N VAL A 32 2.68 17.00 -33.88
CA VAL A 32 3.07 16.75 -35.26
C VAL A 32 2.94 15.25 -35.48
N CYS A 33 2.08 14.84 -36.41
CA CYS A 33 1.82 13.43 -36.69
C CYS A 33 3.00 12.82 -37.44
N GLY A 34 3.58 11.75 -36.89
CA GLY A 34 4.50 10.87 -37.61
C GLY A 34 4.10 9.42 -37.36
N SER A 35 3.91 8.64 -38.42
CA SER A 35 3.75 7.19 -38.34
C SER A 35 5.07 6.53 -38.76
N GLY A 36 5.78 5.93 -37.80
CA GLY A 36 6.89 5.02 -38.10
C GLY A 36 8.19 5.32 -37.36
N ASP A 37 8.80 4.22 -36.90
CA ASP A 37 10.17 3.96 -36.43
C ASP A 37 10.83 4.90 -35.40
N ALA A 38 11.98 4.44 -34.89
CA ALA A 38 12.76 5.05 -33.83
C ALA A 38 13.12 6.53 -34.10
N HIS A 39 12.79 7.43 -33.18
CA HIS A 39 13.21 8.84 -33.26
C HIS A 39 14.34 9.10 -32.27
N VAL A 40 15.45 9.68 -32.75
CA VAL A 40 16.57 10.10 -31.89
C VAL A 40 16.21 11.45 -31.28
N ILE A 41 15.96 11.49 -29.98
CA ILE A 41 15.67 12.72 -29.24
C ILE A 41 16.99 13.26 -28.66
N THR A 42 17.31 14.51 -29.00
CA THR A 42 18.45 15.24 -28.42
C THR A 42 17.91 16.34 -27.52
N LEU A 43 18.32 16.35 -26.24
CA LEU A 43 18.00 17.44 -25.32
C LEU A 43 18.88 18.64 -25.66
N ASN A 44 18.31 19.64 -26.33
CA ASN A 44 19.07 20.83 -26.78
C ASN A 44 18.94 22.02 -25.81
N ALA A 45 18.71 21.75 -24.52
CA ALA A 45 18.53 22.78 -23.50
C ALA A 45 19.78 22.89 -22.62
N ASN A 46 20.36 24.10 -22.58
CA ASN A 46 21.36 24.47 -21.58
C ASN A 46 20.67 24.69 -20.23
N PHE A 47 20.45 23.61 -19.47
CA PHE A 47 20.07 23.74 -18.07
C PHE A 47 21.30 24.15 -17.26
N SER A 48 21.46 25.45 -17.00
CA SER A 48 22.56 26.00 -16.19
C SER A 48 22.45 25.71 -14.69
N ILE A 49 21.46 24.91 -14.25
CA ILE A 49 21.29 24.50 -12.85
C ILE A 49 20.87 23.03 -12.82
N VAL A 50 21.83 22.12 -13.00
CA VAL A 50 21.74 20.76 -12.45
C VAL A 50 23.11 20.46 -11.83
N LEU A 51 23.19 20.58 -10.51
CA LEU A 51 24.31 20.03 -9.74
C LEU A 51 24.21 18.50 -9.79
N GLY A 52 24.75 17.90 -10.84
CA GLY A 52 24.76 16.47 -11.08
C GLY A 52 24.82 16.14 -12.57
N SER A 53 26.04 15.96 -13.08
CA SER A 53 26.38 15.79 -14.49
C SER A 53 25.60 14.66 -15.18
N ILE A 54 24.63 15.00 -16.03
CA ILE A 54 24.16 14.12 -17.11
C ILE A 54 25.07 14.40 -18.32
N PRO A 55 25.78 13.41 -18.89
CA PRO A 55 26.61 13.68 -20.06
C PRO A 55 25.73 14.12 -21.24
N LEU A 56 26.01 15.33 -21.74
CA LEU A 56 25.20 16.08 -22.71
C LEU A 56 25.27 15.54 -24.16
N GLN A 57 25.90 14.39 -24.41
CA GLN A 57 25.99 13.81 -25.75
C GLN A 57 25.92 12.28 -25.68
N GLY A 58 24.73 11.75 -25.98
CA GLY A 58 24.53 10.32 -26.20
C GLY A 58 23.28 10.10 -27.05
N SER A 59 23.44 9.51 -28.24
CA SER A 59 22.33 9.07 -29.07
C SER A 59 21.74 7.79 -28.50
N LEU A 60 20.48 7.81 -28.07
CA LEU A 60 19.73 6.62 -27.69
C LEU A 60 18.96 6.13 -28.93
N GLN A 61 19.23 4.90 -29.39
CA GLN A 61 18.39 4.24 -30.39
C GLN A 61 17.27 3.45 -29.71
N GLN A 62 16.07 3.53 -30.28
CA GLN A 62 14.83 3.11 -29.65
C GLN A 62 14.09 2.06 -30.48
N GLY A 63 13.96 0.83 -29.98
CA GLY A 63 13.01 -0.13 -30.57
C GLY A 63 11.59 0.15 -30.07
N LYS A 64 10.65 0.36 -31.01
CA LYS A 64 9.17 0.30 -30.86
C LYS A 64 8.57 0.91 -29.59
N LEU A 65 8.96 2.14 -29.26
CA LEU A 65 8.27 2.98 -28.29
C LEU A 65 7.58 4.13 -29.04
N GLN A 66 6.25 4.22 -28.94
CA GLN A 66 5.57 5.52 -29.02
C GLN A 66 5.74 6.17 -27.64
N THR A 67 6.58 7.19 -27.52
CA THR A 67 6.90 7.85 -26.23
C THR A 67 5.91 8.97 -25.91
N ASN A 68 5.77 9.36 -24.62
CA ASN A 68 6.71 10.30 -24.01
C ASN A 68 7.15 9.96 -22.56
N LEU A 69 8.45 9.64 -22.43
CA LEU A 69 9.35 9.69 -21.26
C LEU A 69 9.21 8.61 -20.17
N VAL A 70 9.98 7.52 -20.33
CA VAL A 70 10.46 6.70 -19.22
C VAL A 70 11.69 7.39 -18.61
N ALA A 71 11.48 8.21 -17.58
CA ALA A 71 12.56 8.39 -16.62
C ALA A 71 12.84 7.02 -16.02
N LYS A 72 14.11 6.61 -16.03
CA LYS A 72 14.56 5.44 -15.29
C LYS A 72 14.22 5.71 -13.82
N THR A 73 13.05 5.28 -13.38
CA THR A 73 12.67 5.20 -11.97
C THR A 73 13.47 4.05 -11.40
N SER A 74 14.79 4.18 -11.40
CA SER A 74 15.58 3.33 -10.54
C SER A 74 15.20 3.67 -9.11
N PRO A 75 15.05 2.68 -8.22
CA PRO A 75 14.84 2.92 -6.79
C PRO A 75 15.85 3.95 -6.25
N HIS A 76 17.05 4.02 -6.84
CA HIS A 76 18.04 5.06 -6.63
C HIS A 76 17.53 6.51 -6.71
N LEU A 77 16.64 6.88 -7.64
CA LEU A 77 16.13 8.26 -7.76
C LEU A 77 15.18 8.60 -6.61
N LEU A 78 14.26 7.70 -6.27
CA LEU A 78 13.31 7.89 -5.17
C LEU A 78 14.05 7.93 -3.82
N THR A 79 15.00 7.01 -3.61
CA THR A 79 15.82 7.00 -2.40
C THR A 79 16.71 8.23 -2.31
N TRP A 80 17.26 8.70 -3.43
CA TRP A 80 18.04 9.93 -3.47
C TRP A 80 17.18 11.16 -3.16
N MET A 81 16.01 11.31 -3.78
CA MET A 81 15.09 12.42 -3.49
C MET A 81 14.65 12.40 -2.03
N ALA A 82 14.27 11.22 -1.51
CA ALA A 82 13.94 11.06 -0.11
C ALA A 82 15.11 11.44 0.80
N SER A 83 16.34 11.10 0.44
CA SER A 83 17.54 11.48 1.20
C SER A 83 17.80 12.99 1.15
N ALA A 84 17.71 13.62 -0.03
CA ALA A 84 17.87 15.05 -0.21
C ALA A 84 16.84 15.87 0.58
N LEU A 85 15.63 15.33 0.75
CA LEU A 85 14.56 15.93 1.55
C LEU A 85 14.59 15.52 3.04
N GLY A 86 15.58 14.72 3.48
CA GLY A 86 15.67 14.26 4.87
C GLY A 86 14.60 13.26 5.30
N LEU A 87 13.92 12.63 4.34
CA LEU A 87 12.85 11.66 4.55
C LEU A 87 13.36 10.21 4.72
N SER A 88 14.54 9.89 4.18
CA SER A 88 15.05 8.51 4.16
C SER A 88 15.38 7.93 5.54
N GLY A 89 15.61 8.79 6.55
CA GLY A 89 15.89 8.39 7.94
C GLY A 89 14.65 8.22 8.82
N GLN A 90 13.45 8.49 8.30
CA GLN A 90 12.22 8.40 9.07
C GLN A 90 11.85 6.93 9.36
N SER A 91 11.32 6.65 10.54
CA SER A 91 10.99 5.27 10.98
C SER A 91 9.95 4.57 10.08
N TYR A 92 9.08 5.35 9.43
CA TYR A 92 8.03 4.90 8.51
C TYR A 92 8.45 4.93 7.03
N PHE A 93 9.70 5.25 6.71
CA PHE A 93 10.20 5.21 5.34
C PHE A 93 10.37 3.77 4.82
N SER A 94 9.96 3.54 3.57
CA SER A 94 10.00 2.23 2.89
C SER A 94 10.95 2.31 1.68
N PRO A 95 12.25 2.02 1.85
CA PRO A 95 13.22 2.11 0.75
C PRO A 95 13.06 1.02 -0.32
N ASN A 96 12.36 -0.08 -0.03
CA ASN A 96 12.27 -1.24 -0.92
C ASN A 96 10.87 -1.42 -1.55
N ALA A 97 10.01 -0.42 -1.41
CA ALA A 97 8.67 -0.44 -1.95
C ALA A 97 8.35 0.89 -2.64
N THR A 98 7.55 0.84 -3.69
CA THR A 98 7.09 2.02 -4.41
C THR A 98 5.63 1.86 -4.79
N VAL A 99 4.91 2.98 -4.84
CA VAL A 99 3.60 3.07 -5.48
C VAL A 99 3.87 3.54 -6.91
N THR A 100 3.60 2.68 -7.89
CA THR A 100 3.80 3.07 -9.29
C THR A 100 2.84 4.20 -9.67
N PRO A 101 3.29 5.20 -10.44
CA PRO A 101 2.43 6.30 -10.88
C PRO A 101 1.21 5.75 -11.62
N GLN A 102 0.01 6.03 -11.10
CA GLN A 102 -1.26 5.55 -11.66
C GLN A 102 -1.32 4.02 -11.88
N ILE A 103 -0.56 3.23 -11.12
CA ILE A 103 -0.45 1.77 -11.33
C ILE A 103 0.10 1.41 -12.73
N SER A 104 0.77 2.34 -13.39
CA SER A 104 1.38 2.11 -14.71
C SER A 104 2.69 1.33 -14.61
N GLY A 105 3.17 0.82 -15.76
CA GLY A 105 4.47 0.15 -15.88
C GLY A 105 4.53 -1.29 -15.36
N VAL A 106 3.49 -1.78 -14.68
CA VAL A 106 3.45 -3.13 -14.08
C VAL A 106 3.47 -4.28 -15.08
N PHE A 107 3.18 -3.99 -16.36
CA PHE A 107 3.28 -4.96 -17.47
C PHE A 107 4.41 -4.63 -18.46
N ASN A 108 5.25 -3.63 -18.15
CA ASN A 108 6.37 -3.23 -18.98
C ASN A 108 7.67 -3.80 -18.41
N GLY A 109 8.23 -4.81 -19.09
CA GLY A 109 9.45 -5.49 -18.65
C GLY A 109 10.65 -4.57 -18.45
N ASP A 110 10.77 -3.52 -19.25
CA ASP A 110 11.86 -2.54 -19.12
C ASP A 110 11.68 -1.65 -17.90
N VAL A 111 10.43 -1.27 -17.59
CA VAL A 111 10.10 -0.49 -16.37
C VAL A 111 10.32 -1.34 -15.12
N LEU A 112 9.89 -2.60 -15.13
CA LEU A 112 10.14 -3.53 -14.02
C LEU A 112 11.64 -3.72 -13.80
N LYS A 113 12.41 -3.92 -14.88
CA LYS A 113 13.87 -4.00 -14.84
C LYS A 113 14.54 -2.70 -14.39
N ALA A 114 13.95 -1.54 -14.63
CA ALA A 114 14.47 -0.27 -14.14
C ALA A 114 14.19 -0.06 -12.65
N LEU A 115 12.99 -0.46 -12.19
CA LEU A 115 12.53 -0.41 -10.80
C LEU A 115 13.21 -1.47 -9.90
N SER A 116 13.95 -2.38 -10.48
CA SER A 116 14.63 -3.48 -9.79
C SER A 116 16.08 -3.63 -10.29
N THR A 117 16.90 -4.40 -9.57
CA THR A 117 18.33 -4.60 -9.86
C THR A 117 18.56 -6.04 -10.31
N LEU A 118 19.74 -6.45 -10.80
CA LEU A 118 19.99 -7.89 -11.02
C LEU A 118 19.84 -8.73 -9.74
N ASP A 119 20.04 -8.11 -8.56
CA ASP A 119 19.79 -8.69 -7.24
C ASP A 119 18.32 -8.61 -6.78
N SER A 120 17.46 -7.82 -7.45
CA SER A 120 16.06 -7.61 -7.01
C SER A 120 14.97 -7.79 -8.07
N ALA A 121 15.30 -7.73 -9.35
CA ALA A 121 14.70 -8.45 -10.47
C ALA A 121 15.32 -8.05 -11.84
N ASN A 122 15.65 -9.06 -12.64
CA ASN A 122 15.53 -9.02 -14.10
C ASN A 122 14.47 -10.06 -14.54
N TYR A 123 13.50 -10.36 -13.67
CA TYR A 123 13.36 -11.73 -13.15
C TYR A 123 12.00 -11.99 -12.50
N ALA A 124 11.63 -13.27 -12.43
CA ALA A 124 10.76 -13.82 -11.38
C ALA A 124 11.19 -13.32 -9.98
N GLY A 125 10.25 -12.79 -9.18
CA GLY A 125 10.52 -12.43 -7.77
C GLY A 125 10.08 -11.05 -7.30
N TYR A 126 9.52 -10.19 -8.16
CA TYR A 126 8.94 -8.92 -7.71
C TYR A 126 7.53 -9.13 -7.12
N ALA A 127 7.29 -8.62 -5.90
CA ALA A 127 6.01 -8.77 -5.21
C ALA A 127 5.07 -7.59 -5.55
N ILE A 128 3.92 -7.88 -6.16
CA ILE A 128 2.83 -6.92 -6.32
C ILE A 128 1.91 -7.07 -5.11
N ILE A 129 1.79 -6.01 -4.32
CA ILE A 129 0.86 -5.97 -3.19
C ILE A 129 -0.47 -5.43 -3.72
N PRO A 130 -1.56 -6.20 -3.61
CA PRO A 130 -2.89 -5.71 -3.99
C PRO A 130 -3.29 -4.51 -3.13
N ARG A 131 -4.12 -3.62 -3.67
CA ARG A 131 -4.57 -2.40 -3.00
C ARG A 131 -6.00 -2.09 -3.41
N PHE A 132 -6.84 -1.76 -2.44
CA PHE A 132 -8.23 -1.40 -2.70
C PHE A 132 -8.36 0.06 -3.17
N PRO A 133 -9.14 0.33 -4.23
CA PRO A 133 -9.67 1.66 -4.48
C PRO A 133 -10.74 1.99 -3.44
N THR A 134 -10.99 3.28 -3.27
CA THR A 134 -12.06 3.81 -2.43
C THR A 134 -12.98 4.71 -3.24
N GLU A 135 -14.17 5.00 -2.71
CA GLU A 135 -15.08 6.00 -3.29
C GLU A 135 -14.67 7.43 -2.89
N VAL A 136 -13.43 7.63 -2.44
CA VAL A 136 -12.77 8.93 -2.33
C VAL A 136 -11.82 9.09 -3.52
N TYR A 137 -12.22 9.90 -4.50
CA TYR A 137 -11.53 9.93 -5.79
C TYR A 137 -10.26 10.80 -5.80
N TYR A 138 -9.32 10.41 -6.66
CA TYR A 138 -7.94 10.91 -6.63
C TYR A 138 -7.78 12.42 -6.82
N HIS A 139 -8.69 13.05 -7.55
CA HIS A 139 -8.65 14.49 -7.87
C HIS A 139 -9.69 15.30 -7.10
N CYS A 140 -10.45 14.68 -6.19
CA CYS A 140 -11.42 15.38 -5.37
C CYS A 140 -10.75 15.95 -4.12
N SER A 141 -11.02 17.22 -3.85
CA SER A 141 -10.60 17.91 -2.64
C SER A 141 -11.78 18.23 -1.73
N THR A 142 -13.02 18.25 -2.23
CA THR A 142 -14.23 18.56 -1.48
C THR A 142 -15.28 17.45 -1.58
N VAL A 143 -16.23 17.43 -0.63
CA VAL A 143 -17.37 16.50 -0.65
C VAL A 143 -18.21 16.66 -1.91
N ASN A 144 -18.45 17.88 -2.36
CA ASN A 144 -19.27 18.16 -3.54
C ASN A 144 -18.63 17.62 -4.82
N GLU A 145 -17.32 17.81 -4.99
CA GLU A 145 -16.58 17.23 -6.12
C GLU A 145 -16.68 15.70 -6.11
N ASN A 146 -16.52 15.09 -4.93
CA ASN A 146 -16.59 13.64 -4.80
C ASN A 146 -17.98 13.10 -5.11
N LEU A 147 -19.04 13.74 -4.60
CA LEU A 147 -20.43 13.37 -4.87
C LEU A 147 -20.81 13.54 -6.34
N ALA A 148 -20.23 14.53 -7.04
CA ALA A 148 -20.47 14.71 -8.48
C ALA A 148 -19.96 13.50 -9.28
N ILE A 149 -18.77 13.00 -8.98
CA ILE A 149 -18.22 11.79 -9.61
C ILE A 149 -18.99 10.55 -9.18
N TYR A 150 -19.28 10.40 -7.89
CA TYR A 150 -20.06 9.28 -7.39
C TYR A 150 -21.39 9.16 -8.11
N LYS A 151 -22.10 10.29 -8.27
CA LYS A 151 -23.34 10.37 -9.04
C LYS A 151 -23.11 9.99 -10.51
N MET A 152 -22.04 10.48 -11.15
CA MET A 152 -21.74 10.12 -12.54
C MET A 152 -21.54 8.61 -12.72
N LEU A 153 -20.90 7.94 -11.77
CA LEU A 153 -20.62 6.50 -11.84
C LEU A 153 -21.85 5.64 -11.51
N TYR A 154 -22.72 6.11 -10.61
CA TYR A 154 -23.79 5.30 -10.02
C TYR A 154 -25.21 5.80 -10.30
N ASN A 155 -25.41 6.83 -11.14
CA ASN A 155 -26.74 7.42 -11.40
C ASN A 155 -27.80 6.45 -11.95
N THR A 156 -27.40 5.31 -12.51
CA THR A 156 -28.32 4.28 -13.03
C THR A 156 -28.56 3.13 -12.06
N THR A 157 -27.75 3.00 -11.02
CA THR A 157 -27.76 1.85 -10.10
C THR A 157 -28.12 2.25 -8.66
N LEU A 158 -27.90 3.50 -8.29
CA LEU A 158 -28.16 4.03 -6.96
C LEU A 158 -28.90 5.37 -7.06
N ASP A 159 -29.82 5.61 -6.12
CA ASP A 159 -30.42 6.92 -5.93
C ASP A 159 -29.37 7.97 -5.49
N ILE A 160 -29.77 9.23 -5.54
CA ILE A 160 -28.96 10.34 -5.04
C ILE A 160 -28.54 10.03 -3.60
N SER A 161 -27.24 9.83 -3.43
CA SER A 161 -26.68 9.40 -2.17
C SER A 161 -26.00 10.58 -1.49
N PRO A 162 -26.46 11.01 -0.31
CA PRO A 162 -25.74 11.96 0.50
C PRO A 162 -24.40 11.36 0.97
N TRP A 163 -23.49 12.24 1.41
CA TRP A 163 -22.11 11.85 1.70
C TRP A 163 -21.97 10.81 2.82
N ASP A 164 -22.80 10.91 3.85
CA ASP A 164 -22.89 9.93 4.94
C ASP A 164 -23.26 8.53 4.45
N GLN A 165 -24.18 8.41 3.48
CA GLN A 165 -24.51 7.12 2.87
C GLN A 165 -23.36 6.56 2.02
N VAL A 166 -22.62 7.42 1.32
CA VAL A 166 -21.41 6.99 0.59
C VAL A 166 -20.38 6.44 1.57
N LEU A 167 -20.10 7.17 2.66
CA LEU A 167 -19.19 6.73 3.71
C LEU A 167 -19.66 5.43 4.39
N GLN A 168 -20.97 5.28 4.62
CA GLN A 168 -21.52 4.06 5.23
C GLN A 168 -21.35 2.84 4.34
N ARG A 169 -21.58 2.97 3.02
CA ARG A 169 -21.38 1.88 2.06
C ARG A 169 -19.90 1.54 1.91
N GLU A 170 -19.02 2.54 1.88
CA GLU A 170 -17.58 2.32 1.88
C GLU A 170 -17.10 1.59 3.13
N ALA A 171 -17.58 2.01 4.30
CA ALA A 171 -17.34 1.31 5.55
C ALA A 171 -17.79 -0.14 5.50
N SER A 172 -19.00 -0.41 5.04
CA SER A 172 -19.50 -1.78 4.91
C SER A 172 -18.62 -2.64 3.99
N ARG A 173 -18.21 -2.10 2.83
CA ARG A 173 -17.40 -2.81 1.83
C ARG A 173 -16.00 -3.12 2.34
N ILE A 174 -15.31 -2.13 2.91
CA ILE A 174 -13.92 -2.30 3.36
C ILE A 174 -13.87 -3.08 4.67
N LEU A 175 -14.85 -2.93 5.57
CA LEU A 175 -14.91 -3.74 6.79
C LEU A 175 -15.15 -5.22 6.48
N ALA A 176 -15.91 -5.55 5.43
CA ALA A 176 -16.03 -6.95 5.00
C ALA A 176 -14.66 -7.56 4.64
N ALA A 177 -13.79 -6.80 3.95
CA ALA A 177 -12.44 -7.23 3.65
C ALA A 177 -11.56 -7.32 4.91
N MET A 178 -11.62 -6.31 5.79
CA MET A 178 -10.85 -6.30 7.05
C MET A 178 -11.26 -7.44 7.99
N MET A 179 -12.56 -7.73 8.11
CA MET A 179 -13.06 -8.85 8.92
C MET A 179 -12.76 -10.22 8.32
N SER A 180 -12.45 -10.26 7.02
CA SER A 180 -11.90 -11.44 6.33
C SER A 180 -10.37 -11.54 6.48
N LEU A 181 -9.76 -10.72 7.33
CA LEU A 181 -8.31 -10.63 7.57
C LEU A 181 -7.52 -10.29 6.29
N CYS A 182 -8.12 -9.53 5.38
CA CYS A 182 -7.43 -9.01 4.21
C CYS A 182 -6.54 -7.83 4.62
N HIS A 183 -5.23 -7.95 4.37
CA HIS A 183 -4.23 -6.95 4.74
C HIS A 183 -3.98 -5.88 3.66
N ASP A 184 -4.80 -5.86 2.61
CA ASP A 184 -4.62 -4.97 1.47
C ASP A 184 -4.84 -3.49 1.88
N PRO A 185 -3.91 -2.58 1.54
CA PRO A 185 -4.02 -1.17 1.85
C PRO A 185 -5.10 -0.48 1.01
N GLN A 186 -5.38 0.77 1.37
CA GLN A 186 -6.40 1.62 0.73
C GLN A 186 -5.73 2.76 -0.04
N MET A 187 -6.25 3.09 -1.22
CA MET A 187 -5.69 4.12 -2.09
C MET A 187 -6.31 5.49 -1.84
N PHE A 188 -5.47 6.48 -1.56
CA PHE A 188 -5.81 7.91 -1.46
C PHE A 188 -4.76 8.79 -2.13
N HIS A 189 -5.08 10.07 -2.28
CA HIS A 189 -4.25 11.06 -2.95
C HIS A 189 -4.16 12.36 -2.14
N GLN A 190 -3.17 13.19 -2.48
CA GLN A 190 -2.88 14.44 -1.78
C GLN A 190 -4.09 15.37 -1.65
N ALA A 191 -4.97 15.42 -2.66
CA ALA A 191 -6.13 16.30 -2.68
C ALA A 191 -7.11 15.95 -1.55
N ASN A 192 -7.17 14.67 -1.17
CA ASN A 192 -8.08 14.18 -0.14
C ASN A 192 -7.69 14.64 1.28
N LEU A 193 -6.49 15.22 1.46
CA LEU A 193 -6.00 15.74 2.73
C LEU A 193 -6.46 17.18 3.03
N ARG A 194 -6.99 17.91 2.03
CA ARG A 194 -7.39 19.32 2.19
C ARG A 194 -8.45 19.45 3.28
N ASN A 195 -8.09 20.08 4.39
CA ASN A 195 -8.98 20.27 5.54
C ASN A 195 -9.04 21.72 6.08
N ALA A 196 -7.97 22.51 5.96
CA ALA A 196 -7.85 23.81 6.64
C ALA A 196 -8.97 24.81 6.30
N ASP A 197 -9.48 24.76 5.07
CA ASP A 197 -10.50 25.64 4.51
C ASP A 197 -11.81 24.92 4.16
N GLN A 198 -11.96 23.64 4.55
CA GLN A 198 -13.22 22.93 4.37
C GLN A 198 -14.31 23.52 5.27
N PRO A 199 -15.60 23.41 4.89
CA PRO A 199 -16.70 23.65 5.80
C PRO A 199 -16.63 22.71 7.01
N SER A 200 -17.14 23.16 8.15
CA SER A 200 -17.24 22.30 9.33
C SER A 200 -18.24 21.17 9.08
N ALA A 201 -17.87 19.96 9.53
CA ALA A 201 -18.72 18.78 9.53
C ALA A 201 -18.65 18.10 10.90
N THR A 202 -19.70 17.35 11.23
CA THR A 202 -19.75 16.52 12.44
C THR A 202 -19.49 15.07 12.05
N ILE A 203 -18.39 14.49 12.50
CA ILE A 203 -18.05 13.08 12.26
C ILE A 203 -17.92 12.40 13.62
N ASN A 204 -18.65 11.30 13.83
CA ASN A 204 -18.69 10.56 15.10
C ASN A 204 -18.91 11.47 16.34
N GLY A 205 -19.77 12.49 16.21
CA GLY A 205 -20.08 13.44 17.29
C GLY A 205 -19.06 14.57 17.47
N VAL A 206 -17.98 14.61 16.70
CA VAL A 206 -16.94 15.64 16.79
C VAL A 206 -17.10 16.64 15.64
N VAL A 207 -17.30 17.91 16.00
CA VAL A 207 -17.39 19.02 15.05
C VAL A 207 -15.98 19.51 14.70
N GLY A 208 -15.69 19.64 13.41
CA GLY A 208 -14.40 20.15 12.96
C GLY A 208 -14.34 20.36 11.45
N LYS A 209 -13.20 20.82 10.94
CA LYS A 209 -12.94 20.85 9.51
C LYS A 209 -12.18 19.59 9.10
N TRP A 210 -12.86 18.71 8.37
CA TRP A 210 -12.37 17.38 8.06
C TRP A 210 -12.12 17.23 6.56
N GLY A 211 -10.92 16.81 6.17
CA GLY A 211 -10.64 16.42 4.78
C GLY A 211 -11.32 15.09 4.43
N LEU A 212 -11.45 14.78 3.13
CA LEU A 212 -12.11 13.56 2.66
C LEU A 212 -11.49 12.28 3.24
N LEU A 213 -10.16 12.21 3.30
CA LEU A 213 -9.47 11.07 3.93
C LEU A 213 -9.86 10.92 5.40
N GLN A 214 -9.88 12.02 6.15
CA GLN A 214 -10.19 11.97 7.58
C GLN A 214 -11.64 11.53 7.80
N GLN A 215 -12.59 12.08 7.03
CA GLN A 215 -14.00 11.69 7.11
C GLN A 215 -14.17 10.19 6.81
N TRP A 216 -13.51 9.70 5.76
CA TRP A 216 -13.51 8.27 5.42
C TRP A 216 -12.90 7.42 6.55
N THR A 217 -11.73 7.77 7.06
CA THR A 217 -11.04 7.00 8.11
C THR A 217 -11.87 6.95 9.40
N GLU A 218 -12.45 8.06 9.82
CA GLU A 218 -13.27 8.12 11.03
C GLU A 218 -14.58 7.32 10.88
N SER A 219 -15.24 7.37 9.73
CA SER A 219 -16.44 6.55 9.48
C SER A 219 -16.13 5.05 9.47
N MET A 220 -15.02 4.66 8.84
CA MET A 220 -14.52 3.28 8.83
C MET A 220 -14.22 2.77 10.24
N LEU A 221 -13.39 3.50 11.00
CA LEU A 221 -12.98 3.10 12.35
C LEU A 221 -14.13 3.19 13.35
N GLY A 222 -15.06 4.12 13.15
CA GLY A 222 -16.29 4.23 13.93
C GLY A 222 -17.11 2.95 13.85
N GLN A 223 -17.36 2.45 12.64
CA GLN A 223 -18.07 1.18 12.44
C GLN A 223 -17.23 -0.04 12.86
N TYR A 224 -15.92 -0.05 12.60
CA TYR A 224 -15.05 -1.14 13.05
C TYR A 224 -15.19 -1.40 14.55
N LYS A 225 -15.18 -0.33 15.36
CA LYS A 225 -15.28 -0.38 16.82
C LYS A 225 -16.64 -0.84 17.35
N THR A 226 -17.70 -0.84 16.53
CA THR A 226 -18.99 -1.42 16.94
C THR A 226 -19.02 -2.94 16.79
N MET A 227 -18.10 -3.50 15.99
CA MET A 227 -18.05 -4.93 15.69
C MET A 227 -17.01 -5.68 16.52
N VAL A 228 -15.80 -5.12 16.66
CA VAL A 228 -14.68 -5.76 17.36
C VAL A 228 -13.85 -4.74 18.13
N ASN A 229 -13.05 -5.23 19.08
CA ASN A 229 -12.06 -4.45 19.80
C ASN A 229 -10.61 -4.90 19.48
N TRP A 230 -10.40 -5.46 18.29
CA TRP A 230 -9.08 -5.84 17.83
C TRP A 230 -8.24 -4.58 17.50
N PRO A 231 -6.92 -4.64 17.65
CA PRO A 231 -6.06 -3.52 17.29
C PRO A 231 -6.03 -3.30 15.77
N VAL A 232 -6.04 -2.03 15.37
CA VAL A 232 -5.77 -1.62 13.98
C VAL A 232 -4.32 -1.15 13.92
N VAL A 233 -3.47 -1.91 13.25
CA VAL A 233 -2.03 -1.63 13.15
C VAL A 233 -1.69 -1.12 11.75
N ALA A 234 -1.23 0.13 11.67
CA ALA A 234 -0.64 0.66 10.45
C ALA A 234 0.82 0.25 10.35
N VAL A 235 1.22 -0.36 9.23
CA VAL A 235 2.61 -0.72 8.94
C VAL A 235 3.08 -0.03 7.68
N LYS A 236 4.39 0.22 7.59
CA LYS A 236 5.01 0.77 6.39
C LYS A 236 5.01 -0.26 5.25
N MET A 237 5.06 0.21 4.00
CA MET A 237 4.97 -0.65 2.81
C MET A 237 6.06 -1.73 2.77
N ASP A 238 7.27 -1.46 3.25
CA ASP A 238 8.33 -2.48 3.36
C ASP A 238 7.95 -3.63 4.32
N THR A 239 7.36 -3.29 5.46
CA THR A 239 6.89 -4.25 6.45
C THR A 239 5.69 -5.01 5.92
N LEU A 240 4.76 -4.33 5.24
CA LEU A 240 3.65 -4.97 4.55
C LEU A 240 4.16 -5.94 3.47
N ALA A 241 5.13 -5.53 2.66
CA ALA A 241 5.76 -6.37 1.67
C ALA A 241 6.46 -7.57 2.32
N GLN A 242 7.10 -7.38 3.47
CA GLN A 242 7.59 -8.49 4.27
C GLN A 242 6.44 -9.35 4.75
N TYR A 243 5.29 -8.82 5.16
CA TYR A 243 4.14 -9.64 5.47
C TYR A 243 3.72 -10.48 4.28
N TYR A 244 3.53 -9.93 3.08
CA TYR A 244 3.23 -10.75 1.88
C TYR A 244 4.38 -11.68 1.42
N ARG A 245 5.64 -11.41 1.80
CA ARG A 245 6.82 -12.24 1.44
C ARG A 245 7.15 -13.32 2.48
N SER A 246 7.44 -12.89 3.72
CA SER A 246 7.61 -13.76 4.90
C SER A 246 6.34 -14.56 5.17
N HIS A 247 5.18 -13.96 4.87
CA HIS A 247 3.90 -14.61 4.70
C HIS A 247 3.47 -14.51 3.23
N ARG A 248 4.18 -15.18 2.32
CA ARG A 248 3.49 -15.86 1.21
C ARG A 248 2.50 -16.85 1.85
N GLU A 249 1.42 -16.32 2.40
CA GLU A 249 0.68 -16.90 3.52
C GLU A 249 -0.27 -18.01 3.07
N ARG A 250 -0.48 -18.13 1.76
CA ARG A 250 -1.05 -19.31 1.13
C ARG A 250 0.07 -20.21 0.61
N GLU A 251 0.93 -19.71 -0.29
CA GLU A 251 1.94 -20.56 -0.95
C GLU A 251 2.97 -21.18 0.00
N ALA A 252 3.48 -20.45 0.99
CA ALA A 252 4.43 -20.96 1.97
C ALA A 252 3.74 -21.82 3.05
N ARG A 253 2.51 -21.53 3.50
CA ARG A 253 1.79 -22.41 4.45
C ARG A 253 1.38 -23.73 3.80
N GLU A 254 0.91 -23.67 2.55
CA GLU A 254 0.64 -24.84 1.71
C GLU A 254 1.94 -25.60 1.42
N ALA A 255 3.03 -24.91 1.06
CA ALA A 255 4.33 -25.53 0.83
C ALA A 255 5.01 -26.03 2.12
N CYS A 256 4.72 -25.46 3.29
CA CYS A 256 5.28 -25.91 4.57
C CYS A 256 4.84 -27.35 4.90
N GLY A 257 3.67 -27.78 4.43
CA GLY A 257 3.05 -29.05 4.82
C GLY A 257 2.77 -29.10 6.33
N ILE A 258 2.15 -28.04 6.86
CA ILE A 258 1.87 -27.92 8.30
C ILE A 258 0.78 -28.93 8.68
N THR A 259 1.05 -29.73 9.70
CA THR A 259 0.05 -30.58 10.35
C THR A 259 -0.02 -30.25 11.83
N THR A 260 -1.24 -30.22 12.36
CA THR A 260 -1.51 -29.83 13.75
C THR A 260 -2.24 -30.97 14.45
N GLN A 261 -1.78 -31.30 15.66
CA GLN A 261 -2.40 -32.30 16.51
C GLN A 261 -2.68 -31.70 17.90
N PHE A 262 -3.88 -31.96 18.40
CA PHE A 262 -4.29 -31.58 19.74
C PHE A 262 -4.15 -32.79 20.67
N THR A 263 -3.47 -32.63 21.81
CA THR A 263 -3.43 -33.64 22.86
C THR A 263 -4.54 -33.35 23.87
N ILE A 264 -5.56 -34.20 23.89
CA ILE A 264 -6.72 -34.07 24.76
C ILE A 264 -6.74 -35.25 25.73
N SER A 265 -6.84 -34.97 27.02
CA SER A 265 -7.01 -35.98 28.07
C SER A 265 -8.03 -35.49 29.08
N ASN A 266 -8.97 -36.34 29.51
CA ASN A 266 -10.04 -35.98 30.44
C ASN A 266 -10.76 -34.66 30.08
N ARG A 267 -11.15 -34.51 28.80
CA ARG A 267 -11.78 -33.29 28.23
C ARG A 267 -10.97 -32.01 28.41
N THR A 268 -9.67 -32.15 28.59
CA THR A 268 -8.74 -31.03 28.73
C THR A 268 -7.73 -31.10 27.59
N LEU A 269 -7.65 -30.02 26.82
CA LEU A 269 -6.54 -29.79 25.91
C LEU A 269 -5.28 -29.46 26.72
N SER A 270 -4.26 -30.31 26.63
CA SER A 270 -3.02 -30.21 27.41
C SER A 270 -1.80 -29.87 26.56
N ALA A 271 -1.84 -30.07 25.24
CA ALA A 271 -0.76 -29.69 24.35
C ALA A 271 -1.23 -29.48 22.92
N LEU A 272 -0.48 -28.67 22.20
CA LEU A 272 -0.56 -28.54 20.75
C LEU A 272 0.75 -29.04 20.14
N THR A 273 0.66 -29.95 19.18
CA THR A 273 1.81 -30.39 18.40
C THR A 273 1.69 -29.89 16.97
N VAL A 274 2.76 -29.26 16.49
CA VAL A 274 2.88 -28.77 15.12
C VAL A 274 4.02 -29.51 14.45
N LYS A 275 3.78 -30.01 13.25
CA LYS A 275 4.79 -30.63 12.40
C LYS A 275 4.80 -29.96 11.04
N THR A 276 5.99 -29.81 10.46
CA THR A 276 6.15 -29.32 9.08
C THR A 276 6.86 -30.35 8.21
N THR A 277 6.57 -30.34 6.92
CA THR A 277 7.33 -31.09 5.91
C THR A 277 8.58 -30.29 5.51
N ASN A 278 8.42 -29.00 5.25
CA ASN A 278 9.50 -28.09 4.84
C ASN A 278 9.87 -27.10 5.94
N ALA A 279 11.05 -26.47 5.81
CA ALA A 279 11.51 -25.45 6.75
C ALA A 279 10.71 -24.15 6.57
N CYS A 280 10.14 -23.62 7.66
CA CYS A 280 9.41 -22.36 7.65
C CYS A 280 9.12 -21.84 9.06
N THR A 281 8.60 -20.63 9.20
CA THR A 281 8.12 -20.13 10.51
C THR A 281 6.62 -20.35 10.62
N VAL A 282 6.18 -21.01 11.69
CA VAL A 282 4.76 -21.30 11.95
C VAL A 282 4.23 -20.41 13.07
N GLY A 283 3.16 -19.67 12.80
CA GLY A 283 2.42 -18.91 13.80
C GLY A 283 1.35 -19.78 14.46
N VAL A 284 1.39 -19.90 15.78
CA VAL A 284 0.40 -20.61 16.59
C VAL A 284 -0.29 -19.66 17.54
N ALA A 285 -1.61 -19.52 17.43
CA ALA A 285 -2.42 -18.76 18.37
C ALA A 285 -2.84 -19.63 19.57
N VAL A 286 -2.55 -19.19 20.79
CA VAL A 286 -2.99 -19.82 22.04
C VAL A 286 -3.61 -18.77 22.97
N PRO A 287 -4.43 -19.14 23.96
CA PRO A 287 -4.92 -18.18 24.94
C PRO A 287 -3.75 -17.46 25.66
N PRO A 288 -3.87 -16.17 26.02
CA PRO A 288 -2.77 -15.38 26.58
C PRO A 288 -2.06 -16.01 27.78
N SER A 289 -2.81 -16.71 28.64
CA SER A 289 -2.30 -17.38 29.84
C SER A 289 -2.03 -18.88 29.65
N ALA A 290 -1.96 -19.37 28.40
CA ALA A 290 -1.86 -20.81 28.14
C ALA A 290 -0.44 -21.37 28.27
N LEU A 291 0.59 -20.52 28.30
CA LEU A 291 2.00 -20.90 28.43
C LEU A 291 2.59 -20.31 29.72
N THR A 292 3.28 -21.14 30.52
CA THR A 292 4.05 -20.68 31.70
C THR A 292 5.51 -20.37 31.39
N THR A 293 6.06 -20.98 30.34
CA THR A 293 7.46 -20.82 29.94
C THR A 293 7.54 -20.35 28.49
N ARG A 294 8.39 -19.35 28.24
CA ARG A 294 8.70 -18.87 26.89
C ARG A 294 10.05 -19.40 26.45
N ASN A 295 10.12 -19.96 25.24
CA ASN A 295 11.36 -20.37 24.63
C ASN A 295 12.01 -19.14 23.97
N SER A 296 13.24 -18.81 24.35
CA SER A 296 14.00 -17.69 23.78
C SER A 296 14.22 -17.78 22.27
N ALA A 297 14.10 -18.97 21.66
CA ALA A 297 14.20 -19.17 20.23
C ALA A 297 12.92 -18.76 19.47
N TYR A 298 11.80 -18.53 20.15
CA TYR A 298 10.51 -18.21 19.53
C TYR A 298 10.22 -16.71 19.67
N LYS A 299 9.44 -16.16 18.73
CA LYS A 299 8.88 -14.81 18.87
C LYS A 299 7.45 -14.91 19.39
N TYR A 300 7.08 -13.95 20.22
CA TYR A 300 5.77 -13.90 20.87
C TYR A 300 5.13 -12.56 20.58
N GLU A 301 3.87 -12.59 20.18
CA GLU A 301 3.11 -11.41 19.81
C GLU A 301 1.74 -11.43 20.49
N GLN A 302 1.44 -10.34 21.19
CA GLN A 302 0.13 -10.08 21.76
C GLN A 302 -0.02 -8.56 21.85
N LEU A 303 -0.77 -7.97 20.92
CA LEU A 303 -0.87 -6.53 20.77
C LEU A 303 -1.84 -5.91 21.77
N SER A 304 -2.83 -6.68 22.22
CA SER A 304 -3.79 -6.29 23.25
C SER A 304 -4.14 -7.47 24.18
N SER A 305 -4.78 -7.17 25.31
CA SER A 305 -5.24 -8.21 26.24
C SER A 305 -6.34 -9.10 25.67
N VAL A 306 -7.03 -8.66 24.62
CA VAL A 306 -8.10 -9.42 23.95
C VAL A 306 -7.57 -10.28 22.79
N ASP A 307 -6.38 -9.98 22.28
CA ASP A 307 -5.74 -10.82 21.26
C ASP A 307 -5.24 -12.13 21.87
N PRO A 308 -5.30 -13.24 21.13
CA PRO A 308 -4.57 -14.45 21.52
C PRO A 308 -3.07 -14.16 21.54
N LEU A 309 -2.34 -14.94 22.33
CA LEU A 309 -0.89 -14.96 22.23
C LEU A 309 -0.50 -15.74 20.97
N THR A 310 0.12 -15.07 20.02
CA THR A 310 0.70 -15.71 18.83
C THR A 310 2.15 -16.08 19.10
N VAL A 311 2.48 -17.35 18.92
CA VAL A 311 3.84 -17.90 19.03
C VAL A 311 4.36 -18.21 17.64
N TRP A 312 5.40 -17.50 17.22
CA TRP A 312 6.07 -17.71 15.95
C TRP A 312 7.27 -18.63 16.14
N ILE A 313 7.13 -19.87 15.66
CA ILE A 313 8.09 -20.96 15.83
C ILE A 313 8.89 -21.13 14.54
N PRO A 314 10.21 -20.89 14.55
CA PRO A 314 11.07 -21.26 13.41
C PRO A 314 11.20 -22.79 13.37
N MET A 315 10.69 -23.40 12.31
CA MET A 315 10.71 -24.85 12.07
C MET A 315 11.72 -25.22 10.98
N THR A 316 12.51 -26.26 11.21
CA THR A 316 13.31 -26.93 10.16
C THR A 316 12.46 -27.96 9.42
N ALA A 317 12.92 -28.42 8.24
CA ALA A 317 12.20 -29.45 7.48
C ALA A 317 12.02 -30.74 8.32
N GLY A 318 10.82 -31.32 8.26
CA GLY A 318 10.46 -32.53 9.02
C GLY A 318 10.30 -32.33 10.53
N GLN A 319 10.49 -31.11 11.06
CA GLN A 319 10.50 -30.88 12.50
C GLN A 319 9.10 -31.07 13.10
N THR A 320 9.08 -31.61 14.32
CA THR A 320 7.90 -31.64 15.19
C THR A 320 8.19 -30.85 16.46
N VAL A 321 7.29 -29.94 16.82
CA VAL A 321 7.35 -29.16 18.06
C VAL A 321 6.05 -29.33 18.82
N THR A 322 6.15 -29.62 20.10
CA THR A 322 5.01 -29.67 21.03
C THR A 322 5.06 -28.47 21.96
N LEU A 323 3.98 -27.69 21.98
CA LEU A 323 3.73 -26.63 22.94
C LEU A 323 2.85 -27.19 24.07
N PRO A 324 3.41 -27.40 25.28
CA PRO A 324 2.60 -27.78 26.43
C PRO A 324 1.73 -26.60 26.86
N LEU A 325 0.44 -26.85 27.06
CA LEU A 325 -0.50 -25.87 27.59
C LEU A 325 -0.66 -26.10 29.09
N THR A 326 -0.37 -25.08 29.87
CA THR A 326 -0.38 -25.19 31.34
C THR A 326 -1.74 -24.89 31.94
N LYS A 327 -2.56 -24.13 31.24
CA LYS A 327 -3.95 -23.89 31.62
C LYS A 327 -4.81 -24.95 30.96
N ARG A 328 -5.55 -25.69 31.78
CA ARG A 328 -6.53 -26.68 31.30
C ARG A 328 -7.60 -25.95 30.50
N ILE A 329 -7.56 -26.10 29.18
CA ILE A 329 -8.63 -25.62 28.30
C ILE A 329 -9.62 -26.76 28.18
N MET A 330 -10.84 -26.56 28.67
CA MET A 330 -11.91 -27.55 28.51
C MET A 330 -12.24 -27.66 27.02
N TRP A 331 -12.28 -28.90 26.53
CA TRP A 331 -12.65 -29.25 25.16
C TRP A 331 -14.10 -29.70 25.10
#